data_AF-A0AAW2MYF4-F1
#
_entry.id   AF-A0AAW2MYF4-F1
#
_cell.length_a   1.000
_cell.length_b   1.000
_cell.length_c   1.000
_cell.angle_alpha   90.00
_cell.angle_beta   90.00
_cell.angle_gamma   90.00
#
_symmetry.space_group_name_H-M   'P 1'
#
loop_
_entity.id
_entity.type
_entity.pdbx_description
1 polymer ?
#
loop_
_entity_poly.entity_id
_entity_poly.type
_entity_poly.pdbx_seq_one_letter_code
_entity_poly.pdbx_strand_id
1 'polypeptide(L)'
;MWGRIMLVGLLTKNAATCVCIWELQKMTLLWKEVDRMPNIWCLEFYGKHVRMTCLGNKGLLMLSLRSRQMNRLVTYDLSSREWLRVPGCVLPRGRKRQWIACGTAFHPCLTALA
;
A
#
# COMPACT_ATOMS: atom_id res chain seq x y z
N MET A 1 7.51 23.87 -3.22
CA MET A 1 8.27 22.62 -3.48
C MET A 1 7.57 21.82 -4.56
N TRP A 2 8.30 21.24 -5.51
CA TRP A 2 7.72 20.54 -6.67
C TRP A 2 7.27 19.13 -6.29
N GLY A 3 6.08 18.70 -6.71
CA GLY A 3 5.49 17.39 -6.34
C GLY A 3 6.34 16.16 -6.74
N ARG A 4 6.13 15.03 -6.05
CA ARG A 4 6.73 13.72 -6.36
C ARG A 4 5.64 12.83 -6.97
N ILE A 5 5.96 12.08 -8.01
CA ILE A 5 5.04 11.10 -8.60
C ILE A 5 5.52 9.71 -8.19
N MET A 6 4.64 8.99 -7.49
CA MET A 6 4.89 7.66 -6.96
C MET A 6 3.97 6.65 -7.63
N LEU A 7 4.53 5.50 -7.98
CA LEU A 7 3.78 4.32 -8.37
C LEU A 7 3.91 3.29 -7.26
N VAL A 8 2.79 2.72 -6.83
CA VAL A 8 2.75 1.65 -5.84
C VAL A 8 2.03 0.49 -6.50
N GLY A 9 2.68 -0.65 -6.59
CA GLY A 9 2.19 -1.76 -7.40
C GLY A 9 2.55 -3.12 -6.85
N LEU A 10 1.78 -4.12 -7.27
CA LEU A 10 2.11 -5.52 -7.03
C LEU A 10 3.05 -5.99 -8.14
N LEU A 11 4.19 -6.53 -7.75
CA LEU A 11 5.10 -7.24 -8.64
C LEU A 11 5.02 -8.72 -8.30
N THR A 12 4.71 -9.54 -9.31
CA THR A 12 4.69 -11.00 -9.17
C THR A 12 5.79 -11.60 -10.02
N LYS A 13 6.70 -12.35 -9.39
CA LYS A 13 7.72 -13.15 -10.06
C LYS A 13 7.55 -14.60 -9.64
N ASN A 14 7.33 -15.49 -10.60
CA ASN A 14 6.90 -16.87 -10.35
C ASN A 14 5.63 -16.88 -9.49
N ALA A 15 5.62 -17.59 -8.37
CA ALA A 15 4.51 -17.62 -7.42
C ALA A 15 4.64 -16.61 -6.27
N ALA A 16 5.67 -15.74 -6.26
CA ALA A 16 5.88 -14.75 -5.21
C ALA A 16 5.36 -13.36 -5.65
N THR A 17 4.43 -12.81 -4.88
CA THR A 17 3.89 -11.45 -5.08
C THR A 17 4.39 -10.53 -3.97
N CYS A 18 4.79 -9.31 -4.32
CA CYS A 18 5.33 -8.33 -3.38
C CYS A 18 4.87 -6.91 -3.76
N VAL A 19 4.72 -6.01 -2.79
CA VAL A 19 4.45 -4.59 -3.07
C VAL A 19 5.79 -3.88 -3.31
N CYS A 20 5.88 -3.12 -4.40
CA CYS A 20 7.02 -2.28 -4.70
C CYS A 20 6.58 -0.83 -4.88
N ILE A 21 7.52 0.08 -4.62
CA ILE A 21 7.33 1.52 -4.69
C ILE A 21 8.35 2.08 -5.68
N TRP A 22 7.84 2.79 -6.68
CA TRP A 22 8.67 3.47 -7.67
C TRP A 22 8.42 4.97 -7.63
N GLU A 23 9.49 5.72 -7.87
CA GLU A 23 9.44 7.17 -8.02
C GLU A 23 9.85 7.54 -9.44
N LEU A 24 9.07 8.42 -10.08
CA LEU A 24 9.42 8.97 -11.38
C LEU A 24 10.58 9.96 -11.22
N GLN A 25 11.72 9.62 -11.81
CA GLN A 25 12.89 10.48 -11.85
C GLN A 25 12.64 11.65 -12.79
N LYS A 26 12.60 12.88 -12.27
CA LYS A 26 12.15 14.06 -13.02
C LYS A 26 13.03 14.41 -14.23
N MET A 27 14.34 14.19 -14.13
CA MET A 27 15.29 14.53 -15.19
C MET A 27 15.26 13.53 -16.34
N THR A 28 15.12 12.24 -16.02
CA THR A 28 15.21 11.15 -17.00
C THR A 28 13.85 10.63 -17.45
N LEU A 29 12.78 10.99 -16.73
CA LEU A 29 11.43 10.44 -16.88
C LEU A 29 11.38 8.91 -16.75
N LEU A 30 12.33 8.34 -16.01
CA LEU A 30 12.39 6.90 -15.76
C LEU A 30 11.84 6.56 -14.38
N TRP A 31 11.18 5.41 -14.27
CA TRP A 31 10.76 4.86 -12.98
C TRP A 31 11.93 4.19 -12.29
N LYS A 32 12.23 4.61 -11.07
CA LYS A 32 13.22 3.96 -10.20
C LYS A 32 12.50 3.30 -9.04
N GLU A 33 12.76 2.01 -8.82
CA GLU A 33 12.31 1.36 -7.59
C GLU A 33 13.05 1.99 -6.41
N VAL A 34 12.30 2.59 -5.50
CA VAL A 34 12.86 3.30 -4.34
C VAL A 34 12.71 2.51 -3.05
N ASP A 35 11.74 1.58 -3.00
CA ASP A 35 11.57 0.65 -1.90
C ASP A 35 10.68 -0.55 -2.25
N ARG A 36 10.74 -1.59 -1.42
CA ARG A 36 9.96 -2.83 -1.55
C ARG A 36 9.54 -3.35 -0.18
N MET A 37 8.33 -3.91 -0.12
CA MET A 37 7.83 -4.54 1.10
C MET A 37 8.77 -5.66 1.57
N PRO A 38 9.01 -5.82 2.88
CA PRO A 38 9.91 -6.85 3.39
C PRO A 38 9.60 -8.25 2.87
N ASN A 39 10.63 -8.97 2.39
CA ASN A 39 10.48 -10.29 1.75
C ASN A 39 9.73 -11.30 2.62
N ILE A 40 9.96 -11.28 3.95
CA ILE A 40 9.29 -12.17 4.91
C ILE A 40 7.76 -11.98 4.90
N TRP A 41 7.27 -10.78 4.57
CA TRP A 41 5.83 -10.52 4.44
C TRP A 41 5.29 -11.01 3.08
N CYS A 42 6.10 -10.92 2.02
CA CYS A 42 5.73 -11.40 0.69
C CYS A 42 5.52 -12.93 0.64
N LEU A 43 6.10 -13.69 1.58
CA LEU A 43 5.82 -15.13 1.75
C LEU A 43 4.36 -15.42 2.07
N GLU A 44 3.65 -14.53 2.76
CA GLU A 44 2.22 -14.70 3.04
C GLU A 44 1.37 -14.72 1.76
N PHE A 45 1.94 -14.27 0.63
CA PHE A 45 1.27 -14.11 -0.65
C PHE A 45 1.64 -15.20 -1.65
N TYR A 46 2.55 -16.11 -1.29
CA TYR A 46 3.02 -17.15 -2.19
C TYR A 46 1.87 -18.01 -2.73
N GLY A 47 1.79 -18.14 -4.06
CA GLY A 47 0.76 -18.91 -4.77
C GLY A 47 -0.65 -18.32 -4.67
N LYS A 48 -0.83 -17.10 -4.13
CA LYS A 48 -2.13 -16.46 -3.97
C LYS A 48 -2.34 -15.37 -5.01
N HIS A 49 -3.53 -15.33 -5.60
CA HIS A 49 -3.94 -14.20 -6.43
C HIS A 49 -4.30 -13.00 -5.55
N VAL A 50 -3.34 -12.09 -5.34
CA VAL A 50 -3.51 -10.90 -4.50
C VAL A 50 -4.04 -9.73 -5.32
N ARG A 51 -5.07 -9.05 -4.81
CA ARG A 51 -5.55 -7.75 -5.28
C ARG A 51 -5.12 -6.68 -4.28
N MET A 52 -4.79 -5.49 -4.78
CA MET A 52 -4.40 -4.35 -3.96
C MET A 52 -5.37 -3.19 -4.14
N THR A 53 -5.69 -2.53 -3.02
CA THR A 53 -6.25 -1.17 -3.00
C THR A 53 -5.29 -0.29 -2.22
N CYS A 54 -5.00 0.91 -2.71
CA CYS A 54 -4.04 1.83 -2.12
C CYS A 54 -4.71 3.19 -1.88
N LEU A 55 -4.50 3.75 -0.69
CA LEU A 55 -4.86 5.12 -0.35
C LEU A 55 -3.62 5.89 0.11
N GLY A 56 -3.51 7.15 -0.28
CA GLY A 56 -2.45 8.05 0.18
C GLY A 56 -3.02 9.26 0.90
N ASN A 57 -2.39 9.66 2.02
CA ASN A 57 -2.71 10.89 2.73
C ASN A 57 -1.44 11.49 3.35
N LYS A 58 -1.08 12.72 2.99
CA LYS A 58 0.07 13.47 3.56
C LYS A 58 1.38 12.66 3.66
N GLY A 59 1.68 11.81 2.67
CA GLY A 59 2.90 11.00 2.66
C GLY A 59 2.74 9.60 3.29
N LEU A 60 1.64 9.32 3.99
CA LEU A 60 1.32 7.98 4.48
C LEU A 60 0.50 7.22 3.44
N LEU A 61 0.95 6.04 3.06
CA LEU A 61 0.22 5.11 2.22
C LEU A 61 -0.44 4.04 3.08
N MET A 62 -1.66 3.67 2.75
CA MET A 62 -2.39 2.55 3.34
C MET A 62 -2.81 1.58 2.25
N LEU A 63 -2.42 0.33 2.39
CA LEU A 63 -2.62 -0.72 1.41
C LEU A 63 -3.50 -1.84 1.97
N SER A 64 -4.48 -2.27 1.18
CA SER A 64 -5.30 -3.45 1.43
C SER A 64 -4.93 -4.53 0.43
N LEU A 65 -4.35 -5.61 0.94
CA LEU A 65 -3.91 -6.76 0.18
C LEU A 65 -4.89 -7.90 0.44
N ARG A 66 -5.58 -8.36 -0.61
CA ARG A 66 -6.68 -9.32 -0.49
C ARG A 66 -6.53 -10.50 -1.44
N SER A 67 -6.87 -11.69 -0.95
CA SER A 67 -7.10 -12.89 -1.76
C SER A 67 -8.37 -13.62 -1.27
N ARG A 68 -8.65 -14.82 -1.78
CA ARG A 68 -9.82 -15.61 -1.34
C ARG A 68 -9.81 -15.92 0.16
N GLN A 69 -8.63 -16.10 0.76
CA GLN A 69 -8.46 -16.53 2.15
C GLN A 69 -7.62 -15.54 2.98
N MET A 70 -7.21 -14.42 2.39
CA MET A 70 -6.30 -13.47 3.05
C MET A 70 -6.80 -12.06 2.91
N ASN A 71 -6.60 -11.30 3.98
CA ASN A 71 -6.85 -9.88 4.05
C ASN A 71 -5.82 -9.26 4.99
N ARG A 72 -4.98 -8.39 4.46
CA ARG A 72 -3.89 -7.73 5.19
C ARG A 72 -3.92 -6.25 4.91
N LEU A 73 -3.76 -5.49 5.97
CA LEU A 73 -3.61 -4.04 5.91
C LEU A 73 -2.16 -3.71 6.29
N VAL A 74 -1.50 -2.94 5.44
CA VAL A 74 -0.14 -2.45 5.70
C VAL A 74 -0.09 -0.97 5.39
N THR A 75 0.75 -0.24 6.11
CA THR A 75 1.04 1.17 5.83
C THR A 75 2.49 1.33 5.44
N TYR A 76 2.75 2.37 4.66
CA TYR A 76 4.10 2.79 4.31
C TYR A 76 4.22 4.30 4.47
N ASP A 77 5.20 4.75 5.25
CA ASP A 77 5.48 6.17 5.43
C ASP A 77 6.53 6.62 4.39
N LEU A 78 6.17 7.56 3.50
CA LEU A 78 7.08 8.05 2.46
C LEU A 78 8.26 8.89 2.99
N SER A 79 8.16 9.40 4.23
CA SER A 79 9.20 10.19 4.88
C SER A 79 10.23 9.31 5.57
N SER A 80 9.78 8.36 6.41
CA SER A 80 10.69 7.44 7.11
C SER A 80 11.07 6.21 6.29
N ARG A 81 10.32 5.91 5.22
CA ARG A 81 10.43 4.69 4.41
C ARG A 81 10.20 3.41 5.20
N GLU A 82 9.31 3.49 6.18
CA GLU A 82 9.01 2.37 7.06
C GLU A 82 7.71 1.69 6.67
N TRP A 83 7.74 0.36 6.68
CA TRP A 83 6.57 -0.50 6.53
C TRP A 83 6.03 -0.88 7.90
N LEU A 84 4.72 -0.73 8.09
CA LEU A 84 4.06 -1.18 9.31
C LEU A 84 2.87 -2.08 8.96
N ARG A 85 2.72 -3.17 9.72
CA ARG A 85 1.49 -3.98 9.67
C ARG A 85 0.44 -3.28 10.50
N VAL A 86 -0.73 -3.06 9.92
CA VAL A 86 -1.86 -2.59 10.70
C VAL A 86 -2.46 -3.82 11.40
N PRO A 87 -2.67 -3.78 12.73
CA PRO A 87 -3.33 -4.85 13.44
C PRO A 87 -4.64 -5.22 12.74
N GLY A 88 -4.92 -6.53 12.64
CA GLY A 88 -6.19 -6.98 12.09
C GLY A 88 -7.33 -6.39 12.91
N CYS A 89 -8.23 -5.65 12.28
CA CYS A 89 -9.45 -5.26 12.95
C CYS A 89 -10.30 -6.53 13.14
N VAL A 90 -10.74 -6.83 14.35
CA VAL A 90 -11.61 -7.98 14.59
C VAL A 90 -13.02 -7.53 14.28
N LEU A 91 -13.55 -7.93 13.12
CA LEU A 91 -14.97 -7.69 12.84
C LEU A 91 -15.81 -8.60 13.75
N PRO A 92 -16.92 -8.09 14.32
CA PRO A 92 -17.89 -8.95 14.98
C PRO A 92 -18.33 -10.07 14.02
N ARG A 93 -18.47 -11.28 14.56
CA ARG A 93 -18.62 -12.55 13.83
C ARG A 93 -19.57 -12.41 12.63
N GLY A 94 -19.04 -12.61 11.41
CA GLY A 94 -19.82 -12.57 10.17
C GLY A 94 -18.98 -12.82 8.90
N ARG A 95 -19.62 -13.18 7.78
CA ARG A 95 -18.98 -13.49 6.48
C ARG A 95 -18.38 -12.28 5.75
N LYS A 96 -18.39 -11.08 6.34
CA LYS A 96 -17.98 -9.84 5.66
C LYS A 96 -16.44 -9.71 5.67
N ARG A 97 -15.83 -9.59 4.50
CA ARG A 97 -14.38 -9.35 4.35
C ARG A 97 -14.10 -7.86 4.55
N GLN A 98 -13.06 -7.51 5.29
CA GLN A 98 -12.61 -6.12 5.39
C GLN A 98 -12.14 -5.59 4.03
N TRP A 99 -12.33 -4.31 3.78
CA TRP A 99 -11.64 -3.62 2.72
C TRP A 99 -11.47 -2.17 3.14
N ILE A 100 -10.38 -1.58 2.69
CA ILE A 100 -10.27 -0.13 2.70
C ILE A 100 -11.37 0.39 1.76
N ALA A 101 -12.25 1.25 2.28
CA ALA A 101 -13.18 1.98 1.43
C ALA A 101 -12.35 2.84 0.45
N CYS A 102 -12.69 2.83 -0.83
CA CYS A 102 -12.08 3.77 -1.77
C CYS A 102 -12.40 5.19 -1.26
N GLY A 103 -11.36 6.00 -1.07
CA GLY A 103 -11.51 7.36 -0.55
C GLY A 103 -10.41 8.22 -1.13
N THR A 104 -10.72 9.48 -1.40
CA THR A 104 -9.70 10.48 -1.72
C THR A 104 -9.56 11.36 -0.49
N ALA A 105 -8.33 11.68 -0.11
CA ALA A 105 -8.12 12.74 0.85
C ALA A 105 -8.55 14.05 0.16
N PHE A 106 -9.73 14.57 0.48
CA PHE A 106 -10.19 15.86 -0.01
C PHE A 106 -9.81 16.94 1.00
N HIS A 107 -9.56 18.16 0.50
CA HIS A 107 -9.55 19.36 1.33
C HIS A 107 -10.96 19.94 1.39
N PRO A 108 -11.46 20.35 2.56
CA PRO A 108 -10.77 20.38 3.86
C PRO A 108 -10.82 19.02 4.58
N CYS A 109 -9.81 18.73 5.41
CA CYS A 109 -9.79 17.58 6.32
C CYS A 109 -9.69 18.09 7.77
N LEU A 110 -10.11 17.29 8.76
CA LEU A 110 -10.09 17.65 10.19
C LEU A 110 -8.71 18.06 10.75
N THR A 111 -7.62 17.76 10.04
CA THR A 111 -6.24 18.18 10.37
C THR A 111 -5.68 19.23 9.41
N ALA A 112 -6.52 19.85 8.59
CA ALA A 112 -6.14 21.03 7.83
C ALA A 112 -6.23 22.22 8.78
N LEU A 113 -5.07 22.80 9.13
CA LEU A 113 -5.02 24.12 9.71
C LEU A 113 -5.21 25.14 8.59
N ALA A 114 -6.00 26.19 8.88
CA ALA A 114 -6.32 27.27 7.96
C ALA A 114 -5.08 28.08 7.55
#